data_AF-A0A3T1AU61-F1
#
_entry.id   AF-A0A3T1AU61-F1
#
_cell.length_a   1.000
_cell.length_b   1.000
_cell.length_c   1.000
_cell.angle_alpha   90.00
_cell.angle_beta   90.00
_cell.angle_gamma   90.00
#
_symmetry.space_group_name_H-M   'P 1'
#
loop_
_entity.id
_entity.type
_entity.pdbx_description
1 polymer ?
#
loop_
_entity_poly.entity_id
_entity_poly.type
_entity_poly.pdbx_seq_one_letter_code
_entity_poly.pdbx_strand_id
1 'polypeptide(L)'
;MTRVLLISGSTRDGSLHTAALRTAASHAAEGITADLYAGLAALPAFLPGDPNPPSAVTALRRQVTQADALLVSTPEYAGSLPGSLKNLLDWLVDGGELRGKAAAWLSVVGPGVDDGARTSLESVLEHGGAKLLRPACVRIPLDMATIGADGLVADPRLHVALQDMVAALVRSLMAHQDRPQPSWQAHSSVYPVVQRQDAPSFPRGAQLPPWARGVS
;
A
#
# COMPACT_ATOMS: atom_id res chain seq x y z
N MET A 1 9.23 3.43 -18.89
CA MET A 1 9.16 2.06 -18.38
C MET A 1 8.47 2.12 -17.03
N THR A 2 7.37 1.42 -16.84
CA THR A 2 6.57 1.45 -15.60
C THR A 2 6.98 0.30 -14.70
N ARG A 3 7.24 0.58 -13.42
CA ARG A 3 7.69 -0.41 -12.46
C ARG A 3 6.57 -0.81 -11.50
N VAL A 4 6.28 -2.09 -11.40
CA VAL A 4 5.31 -2.66 -10.48
C VAL A 4 6.05 -3.55 -9.48
N LEU A 5 5.88 -3.28 -8.19
CA LEU A 5 6.36 -4.17 -7.14
C LEU A 5 5.27 -5.16 -6.76
N LEU A 6 5.54 -6.44 -6.93
CA LEU A 6 4.64 -7.53 -6.60
C LEU A 6 4.96 -8.03 -5.18
N ILE A 7 3.95 -8.12 -4.32
CA ILE A 7 4.11 -8.53 -2.92
C ILE A 7 3.20 -9.72 -2.64
N SER A 8 3.80 -10.89 -2.43
CA SER A 8 3.07 -12.05 -1.89
C SER A 8 2.94 -11.90 -0.38
N GLY A 9 1.74 -12.08 0.16
CA GLY A 9 1.48 -12.12 1.61
C GLY A 9 1.83 -13.46 2.26
N SER A 10 2.24 -14.46 1.47
CA SER A 10 2.54 -15.79 1.97
C SER A 10 4.05 -16.02 2.08
N THR A 11 4.47 -16.58 3.22
CA THR A 11 5.86 -17.05 3.46
C THR A 11 6.01 -18.56 3.23
N ARG A 12 4.93 -19.26 2.85
CA ARG A 12 4.96 -20.70 2.61
C ARG A 12 5.60 -21.01 1.26
N ASP A 13 6.39 -22.07 1.23
CA ASP A 13 6.79 -22.70 -0.02
C ASP A 13 5.55 -23.22 -0.77
N GLY A 14 5.57 -23.11 -2.11
CA GLY A 14 4.46 -23.55 -2.96
C GLY A 14 3.18 -22.71 -2.87
N SER A 15 3.24 -21.48 -2.37
CA SER A 15 2.05 -20.61 -2.27
C SER A 15 1.45 -20.25 -3.64
N LEU A 16 0.13 -20.41 -3.80
CA LEU A 16 -0.63 -19.92 -4.97
C LEU A 16 -0.42 -18.43 -5.22
N HIS A 17 -0.36 -17.62 -4.16
CA HIS A 17 -0.17 -16.17 -4.26
C HIS A 17 1.21 -15.86 -4.84
N THR A 18 2.25 -16.55 -4.38
CA THR A 18 3.60 -16.39 -4.89
C THR A 18 3.71 -16.90 -6.33
N ALA A 19 3.12 -18.05 -6.65
CA ALA A 19 3.14 -18.62 -8.00
C ALA A 19 2.43 -17.70 -9.01
N ALA A 20 1.27 -17.15 -8.64
CA ALA A 20 0.52 -16.20 -9.48
C ALA A 20 1.33 -14.94 -9.77
N LEU A 21 1.96 -14.35 -8.74
CA LEU A 21 2.78 -13.14 -8.92
C LEU A 21 4.06 -13.42 -9.72
N ARG A 22 4.72 -14.56 -9.52
CA ARG A 22 5.87 -14.97 -10.35
C ARG A 22 5.49 -15.12 -11.82
N THR A 23 4.34 -15.73 -12.07
CA THR A 23 3.80 -15.90 -13.42
C THR A 23 3.44 -14.53 -14.03
N ALA A 24 2.80 -13.65 -13.27
CA ALA A 24 2.53 -12.29 -13.75
C ALA A 24 3.82 -11.52 -14.10
N ALA A 25 4.90 -11.73 -13.34
CA ALA A 25 6.21 -11.14 -13.62
C ALA A 25 6.86 -11.70 -14.88
N SER A 26 6.81 -13.03 -15.10
CA SER A 26 7.43 -13.68 -16.27
C SER A 26 6.74 -13.32 -17.59
N HIS A 27 5.48 -12.89 -17.52
CA HIS A 27 4.66 -12.50 -18.67
C HIS A 27 4.36 -10.98 -18.72
N ALA A 28 5.13 -10.16 -18.00
CA ALA A 28 4.96 -8.71 -18.07
C ALA A 28 5.15 -8.20 -19.51
N ALA A 29 4.24 -7.32 -19.97
CA ALA A 29 4.31 -6.75 -21.31
C ALA A 29 5.51 -5.81 -21.46
N GLU A 30 5.91 -5.56 -22.71
CA GLU A 30 6.99 -4.63 -23.02
C GLU A 30 6.73 -3.24 -22.40
N GLY A 31 7.78 -2.64 -21.83
CA GLY A 31 7.70 -1.36 -21.13
C GLY A 31 7.23 -1.45 -19.68
N ILE A 32 6.86 -2.64 -19.18
CA ILE A 32 6.53 -2.90 -17.77
C ILE A 32 7.61 -3.77 -17.13
N THR A 33 8.14 -3.33 -16.01
CA THR A 33 8.98 -4.17 -15.13
C THR A 33 8.15 -4.59 -13.93
N ALA A 34 8.01 -5.89 -13.71
CA ALA A 34 7.28 -6.44 -12.57
C ALA A 34 8.25 -7.23 -11.67
N ASP A 35 8.58 -6.68 -10.50
CA ASP A 35 9.56 -7.25 -9.58
C ASP A 35 8.85 -7.90 -8.39
N LEU A 36 9.12 -9.18 -8.12
CA LEU A 36 8.61 -9.85 -6.93
C LEU A 36 9.47 -9.50 -5.70
N TYR A 37 8.84 -8.96 -4.66
CA TYR A 37 9.47 -8.78 -3.36
C TYR A 37 9.65 -10.13 -2.64
N ALA A 38 10.90 -10.53 -2.44
CA ALA A 38 11.26 -11.81 -1.81
C ALA A 38 11.61 -11.69 -0.31
N GLY A 39 11.64 -10.48 0.25
CA GLY A 39 12.18 -10.21 1.59
C GLY A 39 11.19 -10.37 2.75
N LEU A 40 9.96 -10.88 2.51
CA LEU A 40 8.88 -10.84 3.50
C LEU A 40 9.25 -11.53 4.82
N ALA A 41 9.82 -12.74 4.76
CA ALA A 41 10.18 -13.52 5.95
C ALA A 41 11.40 -12.96 6.70
N ALA A 42 12.19 -12.09 6.07
CA ALA A 42 13.41 -11.52 6.64
C ALA A 42 13.17 -10.17 7.34
N LEU A 43 11.95 -9.63 7.27
CA LEU A 43 11.63 -8.36 7.92
C LEU A 43 11.59 -8.54 9.45
N PRO A 44 12.30 -7.71 10.21
CA PRO A 44 12.19 -7.71 11.66
C PRO A 44 10.80 -7.24 12.10
N ALA A 45 10.44 -7.57 13.34
CA ALA A 45 9.21 -7.08 13.96
C ALA A 45 9.19 -5.54 13.94
N PHE A 46 8.02 -4.99 13.64
CA PHE A 46 7.79 -3.56 13.54
C PHE A 46 8.03 -2.86 14.89
N LEU A 47 8.82 -1.78 14.84
CA LEU A 47 9.08 -0.89 15.95
C LEU A 47 8.65 0.53 15.52
N PRO A 48 7.58 1.10 16.10
CA PRO A 48 7.07 2.41 15.70
C PRO A 48 8.09 3.53 15.91
N GLY A 49 8.23 4.42 14.91
CA GLY A 49 9.06 5.62 15.02
C GLY A 49 10.56 5.35 15.19
N ASP A 50 11.06 4.18 14.79
CA ASP A 50 12.50 3.85 14.84
C ASP A 50 13.30 4.81 13.94
N PRO A 51 14.20 5.65 14.51
CA PRO A 51 15.00 6.59 13.72
C PRO A 51 16.05 5.91 12.84
N ASN A 52 16.37 4.63 13.10
CA ASN A 52 17.38 3.86 12.38
C ASN A 52 16.81 2.50 11.93
N PRO A 53 15.87 2.48 10.98
CA PRO A 53 15.22 1.25 10.56
C PRO A 53 16.25 0.23 10.04
N PRO A 54 16.08 -1.07 10.33
CA PRO A 54 17.00 -2.12 9.89
C PRO A 54 17.18 -2.13 8.36
N SER A 55 18.35 -2.60 7.88
CA SER A 55 18.70 -2.56 6.46
C SER A 55 17.69 -3.25 5.53
N ALA A 56 17.05 -4.32 5.99
CA ALA A 56 15.97 -4.99 5.26
C ALA A 56 14.74 -4.08 5.08
N VAL A 57 14.38 -3.29 6.09
CA VAL A 57 13.29 -2.30 6.05
C VAL A 57 13.67 -1.15 5.11
N THR A 58 14.90 -0.63 5.20
CA THR A 58 15.38 0.40 4.27
C THR A 58 15.35 -0.09 2.81
N ALA A 59 15.72 -1.35 2.57
CA ALA A 59 15.69 -1.95 1.24
C ALA A 59 14.25 -2.10 0.72
N LEU A 60 13.31 -2.56 1.55
CA LEU A 60 11.88 -2.61 1.25
C LEU A 60 11.36 -1.21 0.88
N ARG A 61 11.58 -0.21 1.75
CA ARG A 61 11.13 1.17 1.55
C ARG A 61 11.63 1.71 0.21
N ARG A 62 12.92 1.52 -0.10
CA ARG A 62 13.50 1.90 -1.39
C ARG A 62 12.80 1.23 -2.58
N GLN A 63 12.49 -0.06 -2.52
CA GLN A 63 11.80 -0.75 -3.61
C GLN A 63 10.38 -0.20 -3.80
N VAL A 64 9.65 0.08 -2.71
CA VAL A 64 8.31 0.67 -2.77
C VAL A 64 8.34 2.10 -3.33
N THR A 65 9.33 2.91 -2.92
CA THR A 65 9.51 4.26 -3.46
C THR A 65 9.80 4.23 -4.97
N GLN A 66 10.63 3.31 -5.43
CA GLN A 66 11.01 3.17 -6.84
C GLN A 66 9.90 2.56 -7.72
N ALA A 67 8.93 1.86 -7.14
CA ALA A 67 7.81 1.30 -7.89
C ALA A 67 6.77 2.37 -8.17
N ASP A 68 6.16 2.37 -9.36
CA ASP A 68 5.04 3.24 -9.68
C ASP A 68 3.73 2.72 -9.06
N ALA A 69 3.59 1.40 -8.96
CA ALA A 69 2.44 0.73 -8.38
C ALA A 69 2.83 -0.52 -7.56
N LEU A 70 1.98 -0.86 -6.60
CA LEU A 70 2.04 -2.10 -5.84
C LEU A 70 0.95 -3.07 -6.30
N LEU A 71 1.29 -4.34 -6.47
CA LEU A 71 0.32 -5.42 -6.60
C LEU A 71 0.50 -6.40 -5.44
N VAL A 72 -0.52 -6.55 -4.60
CA VAL A 72 -0.46 -7.41 -3.43
C VAL A 72 -1.37 -8.63 -3.63
N SER A 73 -0.86 -9.84 -3.41
CA SER A 73 -1.68 -11.05 -3.34
C SER A 73 -1.47 -11.71 -1.99
N THR A 74 -2.54 -11.88 -1.21
CA THR A 74 -2.44 -12.34 0.18
C THR A 74 -3.40 -13.48 0.49
N PRO A 75 -2.95 -14.55 1.17
CA PRO A 75 -3.86 -15.50 1.78
C PRO A 75 -4.55 -14.87 2.99
N GLU A 76 -5.55 -15.56 3.52
CA GLU A 76 -6.16 -15.25 4.80
C GLU A 76 -5.69 -16.21 5.89
N TYR A 77 -5.16 -15.66 6.98
CA TYR A 77 -4.79 -16.41 8.16
C TYR A 77 -5.53 -15.84 9.38
N ALA A 78 -6.21 -16.73 10.12
CA ALA A 78 -7.01 -16.37 11.29
C ALA A 78 -8.03 -15.24 11.03
N GLY A 79 -8.64 -15.21 9.83
CA GLY A 79 -9.66 -14.22 9.47
C GLY A 79 -9.12 -12.86 9.01
N SER A 80 -7.81 -12.69 8.85
CA SER A 80 -7.21 -11.42 8.46
C SER A 80 -5.90 -11.60 7.69
N LEU A 81 -5.16 -10.50 7.53
CA LEU A 81 -3.83 -10.47 6.93
C LEU A 81 -2.86 -11.42 7.66
N PRO A 82 -1.98 -12.11 6.93
CA PRO A 82 -0.82 -12.76 7.50
C PRO A 82 0.00 -11.77 8.33
N GLY A 83 0.44 -12.18 9.52
CA GLY A 83 1.20 -11.32 10.43
C GLY A 83 2.46 -10.74 9.80
N SER A 84 3.14 -11.50 8.93
CA SER A 84 4.30 -11.03 8.18
C SER A 84 3.96 -9.92 7.18
N LEU A 85 2.84 -10.04 6.45
CA LEU A 85 2.38 -8.99 5.53
C LEU A 85 1.92 -7.75 6.30
N LYS A 86 1.19 -7.93 7.41
CA LYS A 86 0.80 -6.82 8.27
C LYS A 86 2.02 -6.08 8.81
N ASN A 87 3.04 -6.79 9.27
CA ASN A 87 4.32 -6.25 9.72
C ASN A 87 5.03 -5.44 8.62
N LEU A 88 5.06 -5.95 7.39
CA LEU A 88 5.58 -5.23 6.23
C LEU A 88 4.82 -3.91 6.03
N LEU A 89 3.49 -3.96 6.05
CA LEU A 89 2.66 -2.76 5.84
C LEU A 89 2.84 -1.74 6.97
N ASP A 90 2.99 -2.17 8.22
CA ASP A 90 3.24 -1.27 9.35
C ASP A 90 4.53 -0.46 9.16
N TRP A 91 5.60 -1.11 8.69
CA TRP A 91 6.85 -0.41 8.33
C TRP A 91 6.68 0.62 7.21
N LEU A 92 5.79 0.37 6.24
CA LEU A 92 5.53 1.29 5.12
C LEU A 92 4.55 2.42 5.48
N VAL A 93 3.62 2.16 6.40
CA VAL A 93 2.74 3.19 6.96
C VAL A 93 3.56 4.18 7.78
N ASP A 94 4.42 3.69 8.65
CA ASP A 94 5.32 4.50 9.49
C ASP A 94 6.30 5.35 8.65
N GLY A 95 6.87 4.78 7.59
CA GLY A 95 7.78 5.50 6.68
C GLY A 95 7.08 6.42 5.68
N GLY A 96 5.76 6.27 5.51
CA GLY A 96 4.95 7.09 4.61
C GLY A 96 5.07 6.72 3.13
N GLU A 97 5.74 5.62 2.77
CA GLU A 97 5.94 5.21 1.37
C GLU A 97 4.63 4.86 0.65
N LEU A 98 3.56 4.56 1.41
CA LEU A 98 2.23 4.30 0.85
C LEU A 98 1.51 5.57 0.41
N ARG A 99 1.90 6.77 0.88
CA ARG A 99 1.17 8.00 0.60
C ARG A 99 1.13 8.30 -0.90
N GLY A 100 -0.07 8.29 -1.48
CA GLY A 100 -0.31 8.50 -2.90
C GLY A 100 0.12 7.34 -3.80
N LYS A 101 0.68 6.25 -3.25
CA LYS A 101 1.15 5.09 -4.00
C LYS A 101 -0.04 4.38 -4.64
N ALA A 102 0.02 4.12 -5.93
CA ALA A 102 -0.99 3.28 -6.58
C ALA A 102 -0.87 1.85 -6.08
N ALA A 103 -1.99 1.23 -5.73
CA ALA A 103 -2.01 -0.16 -5.26
C ALA A 103 -3.21 -0.90 -5.84
N ALA A 104 -3.06 -2.19 -6.07
CA ALA A 104 -4.16 -3.11 -6.33
C ALA A 104 -3.90 -4.44 -5.63
N TRP A 105 -4.94 -5.26 -5.53
CA TRP A 105 -4.82 -6.62 -5.02
C TRP A 105 -5.20 -7.66 -6.07
N LEU A 106 -4.58 -8.84 -5.97
CA LEU A 106 -4.92 -10.04 -6.72
C LEU A 106 -5.37 -11.12 -5.74
N SER A 107 -6.64 -11.52 -5.84
CA SER A 107 -7.14 -12.69 -5.13
C SER A 107 -7.00 -13.93 -6.03
N VAL A 108 -6.44 -15.01 -5.47
CA VAL A 108 -6.22 -16.28 -6.20
C VAL A 108 -7.10 -17.41 -5.70
N VAL A 109 -8.13 -17.09 -4.91
CA VAL A 109 -9.04 -18.07 -4.31
C VAL A 109 -10.49 -17.74 -4.67
N GLY A 110 -11.40 -18.69 -4.41
CA GLY A 110 -12.84 -18.49 -4.62
C GLY A 110 -13.44 -17.40 -3.72
N PRO A 111 -14.58 -16.80 -4.11
CA PRO A 111 -15.28 -15.82 -3.29
C PRO A 111 -15.55 -16.32 -1.86
N GLY A 112 -15.46 -15.44 -0.86
CA GLY A 112 -15.68 -15.79 0.55
C GLY A 112 -14.48 -16.41 1.27
N VAL A 113 -13.40 -16.77 0.56
CA VAL A 113 -12.25 -17.48 1.17
C VAL A 113 -11.22 -16.51 1.78
N ASP A 114 -11.09 -15.30 1.25
CA ASP A 114 -10.07 -14.30 1.63
C ASP A 114 -10.65 -12.91 1.90
N ASP A 115 -11.95 -12.81 2.20
CA ASP A 115 -12.61 -11.52 2.38
C ASP A 115 -12.11 -10.74 3.59
N GLY A 116 -11.75 -11.42 4.68
CA GLY A 116 -11.17 -10.81 5.87
C GLY A 116 -9.78 -10.25 5.59
N ALA A 117 -8.92 -11.02 4.91
CA ALA A 117 -7.60 -10.56 4.50
C ALA A 117 -7.68 -9.38 3.51
N ARG A 118 -8.56 -9.48 2.50
CA ARG A 118 -8.76 -8.41 1.51
C ARG A 118 -9.28 -7.12 2.15
N THR A 119 -10.29 -7.22 3.01
CA THR A 119 -10.84 -6.06 3.74
C THR A 119 -9.78 -5.41 4.62
N SER A 120 -8.99 -6.23 5.32
CA SER A 120 -7.88 -5.75 6.17
C SER A 120 -6.77 -5.10 5.34
N LEU A 121 -6.44 -5.67 4.17
CA LEU A 121 -5.46 -5.10 3.23
C LEU A 121 -5.92 -3.73 2.71
N GLU A 122 -7.15 -3.63 2.22
CA GLU A 122 -7.72 -2.36 1.74
C GLU A 122 -7.68 -1.31 2.85
N SER A 123 -8.10 -1.67 4.07
CA SER A 123 -8.08 -0.76 5.23
C SER A 123 -6.69 -0.22 5.54
N VAL A 124 -5.65 -1.06 5.56
CA VAL A 124 -4.28 -0.63 5.86
C VAL A 124 -3.70 0.22 4.73
N LEU A 125 -3.95 -0.16 3.47
CA LEU A 125 -3.50 0.62 2.30
C LEU A 125 -4.14 2.02 2.28
N GLU A 126 -5.45 2.09 2.49
CA GLU A 126 -6.19 3.36 2.55
C GLU A 126 -5.73 4.21 3.75
N HIS A 127 -5.51 3.59 4.92
CA HIS A 127 -4.95 4.27 6.10
C HIS A 127 -3.55 4.86 5.82
N GLY A 128 -2.67 4.12 5.13
CA GLY A 128 -1.37 4.59 4.68
C GLY A 128 -1.42 5.66 3.57
N GLY A 129 -2.61 5.99 3.07
CA GLY A 129 -2.84 6.97 2.01
C GLY A 129 -2.56 6.45 0.60
N ALA A 130 -2.51 5.13 0.40
CA ALA A 130 -2.38 4.55 -0.93
C ALA A 130 -3.66 4.79 -1.76
N LYS A 131 -3.49 4.92 -3.07
CA LYS A 131 -4.57 5.04 -4.04
C LYS A 131 -4.93 3.65 -4.54
N LEU A 132 -6.00 3.06 -3.98
CA LEU A 132 -6.48 1.76 -4.41
C LEU A 132 -7.12 1.86 -5.81
N LEU A 133 -6.46 1.27 -6.80
CA LEU A 133 -6.93 1.20 -8.18
C LEU A 133 -7.96 0.08 -8.31
N ARG A 134 -9.18 0.31 -7.80
CA ARG A 134 -10.26 -0.69 -7.77
C ARG A 134 -10.52 -1.41 -9.11
N PRO A 135 -10.45 -0.75 -10.29
CA PRO A 135 -10.60 -1.45 -11.58
C PRO A 135 -9.51 -2.50 -11.88
N ALA A 136 -8.35 -2.42 -11.19
CA ALA A 136 -7.25 -3.36 -11.30
C ALA A 136 -7.22 -4.39 -10.16
N CYS A 137 -8.19 -4.33 -9.23
CA CYS A 137 -8.36 -5.33 -8.19
C CYS A 137 -9.16 -6.52 -8.73
N VAL A 138 -8.50 -7.65 -8.94
CA VAL A 138 -9.11 -8.80 -9.64
C VAL A 138 -9.05 -10.08 -8.82
N ARG A 139 -10.00 -10.98 -9.10
CA ARG A 139 -10.03 -12.34 -8.56
C ARG A 139 -9.86 -13.34 -9.71
N ILE A 140 -8.82 -14.16 -9.61
CA ILE A 140 -8.50 -15.22 -10.57
C ILE A 140 -8.27 -16.49 -9.73
N PRO A 141 -9.32 -17.27 -9.43
CA PRO A 141 -9.18 -18.48 -8.61
C PRO A 141 -8.21 -19.48 -9.25
N LEU A 142 -7.29 -19.99 -8.43
CA LEU A 142 -6.27 -20.97 -8.83
C LEU A 142 -6.43 -22.24 -7.98
N ASP A 143 -6.03 -23.36 -8.56
CA ASP A 143 -5.91 -24.65 -7.87
C ASP A 143 -4.41 -24.97 -7.69
N MET A 144 -4.04 -25.61 -6.59
CA MET A 144 -2.66 -26.08 -6.36
C MET A 144 -2.16 -26.99 -7.48
N ALA A 145 -3.05 -27.77 -8.10
CA ALA A 145 -2.73 -28.64 -9.22
C ALA A 145 -2.32 -27.88 -10.49
N THR A 146 -2.59 -26.57 -10.58
CA THR A 146 -2.13 -25.76 -11.71
C THR A 146 -0.71 -25.24 -11.53
N ILE A 147 -0.06 -25.43 -10.37
CA ILE A 147 1.33 -25.03 -10.17
C ILE A 147 2.26 -26.09 -10.80
N GLY A 148 3.08 -25.66 -11.75
CA GLY A 148 4.13 -26.46 -12.36
C GLY A 148 5.33 -26.69 -11.44
N ALA A 149 6.23 -27.60 -11.82
CA ALA A 149 7.44 -27.91 -11.05
C ALA A 149 8.41 -26.72 -10.92
N ASP A 150 8.28 -25.72 -11.80
CA ASP A 150 9.02 -24.44 -11.78
C ASP A 150 8.44 -23.41 -10.79
N GLY A 151 7.32 -23.73 -10.13
CA GLY A 151 6.64 -22.83 -9.22
C GLY A 151 5.84 -21.73 -9.92
N LEU A 152 5.60 -21.87 -11.23
CA LEU A 152 4.71 -21.01 -12.00
C LEU A 152 3.33 -21.68 -12.19
N VAL A 153 2.32 -20.89 -12.52
CA VAL A 153 1.04 -21.45 -12.98
C VAL A 153 1.28 -22.08 -14.35
N ALA A 154 0.80 -23.28 -14.61
CA ALA A 154 1.08 -24.02 -15.85
C ALA A 154 0.03 -23.77 -16.95
N ASP A 155 -1.20 -23.37 -16.60
CA ASP A 155 -2.28 -23.14 -17.58
C ASP A 155 -2.03 -21.84 -18.38
N PRO A 156 -1.85 -21.93 -19.72
CA PRO A 156 -1.59 -20.74 -20.55
C PRO A 156 -2.71 -19.70 -20.52
N ARG A 157 -3.96 -20.11 -20.25
CA ARG A 157 -5.10 -19.17 -20.17
C ARG A 157 -4.96 -18.27 -18.95
N LEU A 158 -4.40 -18.80 -17.86
CA LEU A 158 -4.16 -18.06 -16.64
C LEU A 158 -2.96 -17.11 -16.78
N HIS A 159 -1.99 -17.42 -17.65
CA HIS A 159 -0.91 -16.49 -18.01
C HIS A 159 -1.47 -15.21 -18.62
N VAL A 160 -2.37 -15.35 -19.61
CA VAL A 160 -3.02 -14.21 -20.28
C VAL A 160 -3.81 -13.38 -19.26
N ALA A 161 -4.60 -14.03 -18.39
CA ALA A 161 -5.38 -13.32 -17.38
C ALA A 161 -4.49 -12.53 -16.39
N LEU A 162 -3.36 -13.11 -15.95
CA LEU A 162 -2.40 -12.45 -15.06
C LEU A 162 -1.67 -11.30 -15.76
N GLN A 163 -1.29 -11.48 -17.03
CA GLN A 163 -0.70 -10.43 -17.85
C GLN A 163 -1.67 -9.26 -18.06
N ASP A 164 -2.93 -9.56 -18.40
CA ASP A 164 -3.98 -8.57 -18.62
C ASP A 164 -4.27 -7.76 -17.37
N MET A 165 -4.20 -8.39 -16.19
CA MET A 165 -4.31 -7.69 -14.91
C MET A 165 -3.15 -6.71 -14.69
N VAL A 166 -1.89 -7.11 -14.93
CA VAL A 166 -0.75 -6.17 -14.80
C VAL A 166 -0.90 -5.01 -15.79
N ALA A 167 -1.32 -5.30 -17.02
CA ALA A 167 -1.59 -4.27 -18.01
C ALA A 167 -2.76 -3.35 -17.60
N ALA A 168 -3.82 -3.90 -16.99
CA ALA A 168 -4.95 -3.14 -16.46
C ALA A 168 -4.55 -2.23 -15.29
N LEU A 169 -3.62 -2.69 -14.44
CA LEU A 169 -3.03 -1.89 -13.39
C LEU A 169 -2.27 -0.68 -13.96
N VAL A 170 -1.43 -0.91 -14.97
CA VAL A 170 -0.67 0.17 -15.63
C VAL A 170 -1.59 1.14 -16.36
N ARG A 171 -2.60 0.66 -17.09
CA ARG A 171 -3.61 1.52 -17.72
C ARG A 171 -4.35 2.37 -16.68
N SER A 172 -4.76 1.77 -15.56
CA SER A 172 -5.44 2.45 -14.47
C SER A 172 -4.56 3.52 -13.82
N LEU A 173 -3.26 3.24 -13.68
CA LEU A 173 -2.27 4.19 -13.18
C LEU A 173 -2.18 5.41 -14.11
N MET A 174 -2.02 5.21 -15.42
CA MET A 174 -1.93 6.29 -16.40
C MET A 174 -3.20 7.15 -16.41
N ALA A 175 -4.38 6.54 -16.46
CA ALA A 175 -5.65 7.25 -16.40
C ALA A 175 -5.82 8.08 -15.11
N HIS A 176 -5.24 7.63 -13.99
CA HIS A 176 -5.24 8.37 -12.74
C HIS A 176 -4.27 9.55 -12.71
N GLN A 177 -3.15 9.48 -13.43
CA GLN A 177 -2.20 10.59 -13.55
C GLN A 177 -2.77 11.71 -14.42
N ASP A 178 -3.51 11.35 -15.47
CA ASP A 178 -4.03 12.30 -16.46
C ASP A 178 -5.31 13.04 -16.03
N ARG A 179 -5.90 12.71 -14.87
CA ARG A 179 -7.14 13.37 -14.42
C ARG A 179 -6.82 14.78 -13.91
N PRO A 180 -7.16 15.85 -14.66
CA PRO A 180 -6.86 17.20 -14.23
C PRO A 180 -7.63 17.51 -12.95
N GLN A 181 -7.02 18.25 -12.02
CA GLN A 181 -7.76 18.76 -10.89
C GLN A 181 -8.87 19.67 -11.41
N PRO A 182 -10.14 19.42 -11.03
CA PRO A 182 -11.20 20.29 -11.46
C PRO A 182 -10.93 21.71 -10.94
N SER A 183 -11.12 22.71 -11.79
CA SER A 183 -10.75 24.10 -11.52
C SER A 183 -11.34 24.66 -10.21
N TRP A 184 -12.49 24.15 -9.76
CA TRP A 184 -13.07 24.54 -8.48
C TRP A 184 -12.24 24.10 -7.27
N GLN A 185 -11.40 23.07 -7.34
CA GLN A 185 -10.47 22.71 -6.25
C GLN A 185 -9.30 23.70 -6.10
N ALA A 186 -8.90 24.37 -7.19
CA ALA A 186 -7.93 25.46 -7.13
C ALA A 186 -8.52 26.76 -6.52
N HIS A 187 -9.84 26.89 -6.55
CA HIS A 187 -10.55 28.10 -6.09
C HIS A 187 -11.40 27.90 -4.82
N SER A 188 -11.57 26.67 -4.33
CA SER A 188 -12.39 26.37 -3.15
C SER A 188 -11.59 26.50 -1.85
N SER A 189 -11.10 27.72 -1.60
CA SER A 189 -10.96 28.22 -0.23
C SER A 189 -12.16 29.14 0.03
N VAL A 190 -13.36 28.57 0.10
CA VAL A 190 -14.59 29.34 0.41
C VAL A 190 -14.59 29.82 1.87
N TYR A 191 -13.65 29.34 2.69
CA TYR A 191 -13.27 30.00 3.92
C TYR A 191 -11.99 30.80 3.68
N PRO A 192 -11.98 32.13 3.88
CA PRO A 192 -10.71 32.80 4.10
C PRO A 192 -10.05 32.12 5.30
N VAL A 193 -8.79 31.71 5.15
CA VAL A 193 -7.94 31.50 6.33
C VAL A 193 -7.93 32.84 7.04
N VAL A 194 -8.70 32.95 8.12
CA VAL A 194 -8.60 34.09 9.04
C VAL A 194 -7.22 33.96 9.68
N GLN A 195 -6.21 34.57 9.06
CA GLN A 195 -5.03 34.94 9.80
C GLN A 195 -5.53 35.88 10.90
N ARG A 196 -5.49 35.43 12.16
CA ARG A 196 -5.60 36.37 13.28
C ARG A 196 -4.41 37.32 13.18
N GLN A 197 -4.58 38.41 12.46
CA GLN A 197 -3.88 39.64 12.74
C GLN A 197 -4.61 40.28 13.92
N ASP A 198 -3.83 40.61 14.93
CA ASP A 198 -4.22 41.32 16.15
C ASP A 198 -4.97 40.50 17.20
N ALA A 199 -4.21 39.69 17.94
CA ALA A 199 -4.54 39.54 19.36
C ALA A 199 -4.39 40.92 20.01
N PRO A 200 -5.40 41.47 20.72
CA PRO A 200 -5.20 42.69 21.48
C PRO A 200 -4.08 42.44 22.48
N SER A 201 -3.04 43.25 22.40
CA SER A 201 -1.95 43.26 23.37
C SER A 201 -2.54 43.45 24.75
N PHE A 202 -2.42 42.45 25.62
CA PHE A 202 -2.69 42.62 27.04
C PHE A 202 -1.80 43.76 27.55
N PRO A 203 -2.36 44.81 28.19
CA PRO A 203 -1.54 45.85 28.78
C PRO A 203 -0.67 45.22 29.88
N ARG A 204 0.66 45.22 29.68
CA ARG A 204 1.61 44.95 30.76
C ARG A 204 1.52 46.10 31.75
N GLY A 205 0.73 45.93 32.82
CA GLY A 205 0.63 46.96 33.84
C GLY A 205 -0.56 46.92 34.79
N ALA A 206 -1.36 45.85 34.83
CA ALA A 206 -2.39 45.74 35.87
C ALA A 206 -1.77 45.20 37.17
N GLN A 207 -1.62 46.08 38.17
CA GLN A 207 -1.35 45.68 39.55
C GLN A 207 -2.42 44.70 40.04
N LEU A 208 -1.99 43.53 40.51
CA LEU A 208 -2.88 42.57 41.15
C LEU A 208 -3.53 43.18 42.41
N PRO A 209 -4.83 42.93 42.65
CA PRO A 209 -5.53 43.48 43.80
C PRO A 209 -4.99 42.94 45.13
N PRO A 210 -5.15 43.68 46.24
CA PRO A 210 -4.43 43.43 47.50
C PRO A 210 -4.72 42.08 48.18
N TRP A 211 -5.78 41.38 47.79
CA TRP A 211 -6.16 40.08 48.33
C TRP A 211 -5.44 38.89 47.68
N ALA A 212 -4.70 39.11 46.59
CA ALA A 212 -3.93 38.06 45.89
C ALA A 212 -2.45 37.95 46.36
N ARG A 213 -2.06 38.64 47.44
CA ARG A 213 -0.76 38.42 48.09
C ARG A 213 -0.95 37.46 49.26
N GLY A 214 -0.59 36.20 49.06
CA GLY A 214 -0.56 35.20 50.12
C GLY A 214 0.33 35.64 51.28
N VAL A 215 -0.19 35.47 52.48
CA VAL A 215 0.51 35.62 53.76
C VAL A 215 1.57 34.51 53.86
N SER A 216 2.79 34.91 54.24
CA SER A 216 3.95 34.04 54.50
C SER A 216 3.69 32.99 55.57
#